data_AF-A0AAJ6P9W0-F1
#
_entry.id   AF-A0AAJ6P9W0-F1
#
_cell.length_a   1.000
_cell.length_b   1.000
_cell.length_c   1.000
_cell.angle_alpha   90.00
_cell.angle_beta   90.00
_cell.angle_gamma   90.00
#
_symmetry.space_group_name_H-M   'P 1'
#
loop_
_entity.id
_entity.type
_entity.pdbx_description
1 polymer ?
#
loop_
_entity_poly.entity_id
_entity_poly.type
_entity_poly.pdbx_seq_one_letter_code
_entity_poly.pdbx_strand_id
1 'polypeptide(L)'
;MQIDFHHGVTYVAARLAGFEHENANIIAYSTQYVDDATNDGLIRFENGALFSRISSAHKMLDYRNFEELANYRVWIPFHFLPGNGGLPAGEDPQGSFINKLICRPNSYVAQEMVRECIEHRHTPYGLHRLGITMHVYVDTWAHQGFAGVNHRVNEAKNLLDEHGKPDRKLIDRLQNYFISEALPLGHGSVLTNPDKPFLRWGYFNGRGEQITRNNPQDFLAAADNMCKAMQRYLIGDPDAVVPGLPEPDKTLIALMLENITDDKGNVRHQKWLNAIAEGKFSFGKADINYIPKGKDSWKFFALGTEKAVDGGNEKYPYHPSFLTSNWKKFHDALESHHFYITHDLLPKYGICVA
;
A
#
# COMPACT_ATOMS: atom_id res chain seq x y z
N MET A 1 -5.29 7.29 3.88
CA MET A 1 -5.52 5.92 4.36
C MET A 1 -6.85 5.40 3.84
N GLN A 2 -6.78 4.41 2.97
CA GLN A 2 -7.93 3.81 2.27
C GLN A 2 -8.06 2.36 2.72
N ILE A 3 -8.27 2.21 4.01
CA ILE A 3 -8.34 0.93 4.72
C ILE A 3 -9.41 -0.01 4.18
N ASP A 4 -10.45 0.54 3.54
CA ASP A 4 -11.43 -0.24 2.80
C ASP A 4 -10.80 -1.09 1.69
N PHE A 5 -9.83 -0.54 0.95
CA PHE A 5 -9.13 -1.30 -0.08
C PHE A 5 -7.97 -2.12 0.50
N HIS A 6 -7.01 -1.47 1.16
CA HIS A 6 -5.78 -2.12 1.62
C HIS A 6 -6.02 -3.23 2.64
N HIS A 7 -7.10 -3.17 3.43
CA HIS A 7 -7.50 -4.27 4.31
C HIS A 7 -8.68 -5.07 3.74
N GLY A 8 -9.83 -4.42 3.50
CA GLY A 8 -11.08 -5.09 3.14
C GLY A 8 -10.99 -5.85 1.81
N VAL A 9 -10.66 -5.15 0.73
CA VAL A 9 -10.54 -5.77 -0.61
C VAL A 9 -9.38 -6.75 -0.66
N THR A 10 -8.24 -6.46 -0.02
CA THR A 10 -7.12 -7.41 0.08
C THR A 10 -7.55 -8.74 0.70
N TYR A 11 -8.29 -8.70 1.81
CA TYR A 11 -8.79 -9.92 2.45
C TYR A 11 -9.69 -10.72 1.50
N VAL A 12 -10.62 -10.04 0.82
CA VAL A 12 -11.51 -10.66 -0.18
C VAL A 12 -10.68 -11.31 -1.29
N ALA A 13 -9.72 -10.58 -1.88
CA ALA A 13 -8.86 -11.09 -2.93
C ALA A 13 -8.02 -12.30 -2.46
N ALA A 14 -7.51 -12.28 -1.22
CA ALA A 14 -6.74 -13.38 -0.66
C ALA A 14 -7.59 -14.64 -0.46
N ARG A 15 -8.81 -14.50 0.07
CA ARG A 15 -9.76 -15.63 0.21
C ARG A 15 -10.15 -16.20 -1.15
N LEU A 16 -10.43 -15.35 -2.13
CA LEU A 16 -10.78 -15.76 -3.51
C LEU A 16 -9.57 -16.38 -4.26
N ALA A 17 -8.35 -16.01 -3.89
CA ALA A 17 -7.14 -16.66 -4.40
C ALA A 17 -6.96 -18.10 -3.85
N GLY A 18 -7.65 -18.46 -2.77
CA GLY A 18 -7.59 -19.78 -2.15
C GLY A 18 -6.88 -19.82 -0.79
N PHE A 19 -6.56 -18.68 -0.18
CA PHE A 19 -6.03 -18.66 1.18
C PHE A 19 -7.12 -18.97 2.20
N GLU A 20 -6.75 -19.78 3.20
CA GLU A 20 -7.54 -19.96 4.41
C GLU A 20 -7.67 -18.65 5.21
N HIS A 21 -8.70 -18.57 6.04
CA HIS A 21 -9.05 -17.37 6.82
C HIS A 21 -7.86 -16.75 7.56
N GLU A 22 -7.09 -17.56 8.30
CA GLU A 22 -5.97 -17.07 9.12
C GLU A 22 -4.87 -16.43 8.26
N ASN A 23 -4.48 -17.08 7.16
CA ASN A 23 -3.45 -16.57 6.26
C ASN A 23 -3.93 -15.32 5.52
N ALA A 24 -5.18 -15.30 5.05
CA ALA A 24 -5.79 -14.14 4.42
C ALA A 24 -5.85 -12.93 5.39
N ASN A 25 -6.12 -13.17 6.67
CA ASN A 25 -6.10 -12.15 7.71
C ASN A 25 -4.68 -11.59 7.93
N ILE A 26 -3.65 -12.43 7.97
CA ILE A 26 -2.25 -11.97 8.10
C ILE A 26 -1.84 -11.10 6.90
N ILE A 27 -2.21 -11.51 5.69
CA ILE A 27 -1.93 -10.76 4.46
C ILE A 27 -2.62 -9.39 4.53
N ALA A 28 -3.94 -9.37 4.76
CA ALA A 28 -4.73 -8.14 4.81
C ALA A 28 -4.31 -7.18 5.92
N TYR A 29 -4.00 -7.69 7.11
CA TYR A 29 -3.48 -6.89 8.21
C TYR A 29 -2.13 -6.29 7.83
N SER A 30 -1.22 -7.08 7.27
CA SER A 30 0.11 -6.59 6.84
C SER A 30 -0.01 -5.53 5.76
N THR A 31 -0.90 -5.71 4.78
CA THR A 31 -1.15 -4.72 3.71
C THR A 31 -1.61 -3.38 4.26
N GLN A 32 -2.53 -3.36 5.24
CA GLN A 32 -2.93 -2.11 5.88
C GLN A 32 -1.85 -1.55 6.82
N TYR A 33 -1.11 -2.42 7.51
CA TYR A 33 -0.14 -1.98 8.50
C TYR A 33 1.06 -1.23 7.91
N VAL A 34 1.31 -1.34 6.60
CA VAL A 34 2.29 -0.47 5.88
C VAL A 34 1.97 1.01 6.08
N ASP A 35 0.70 1.41 6.00
CA ASP A 35 0.23 2.79 6.23
C ASP A 35 0.31 3.23 7.70
N ASP A 36 0.27 2.27 8.63
CA ASP A 36 0.17 2.51 10.08
C ASP A 36 1.51 2.37 10.82
N ALA A 37 2.53 1.78 10.16
CA ALA A 37 3.87 1.53 10.69
C ALA A 37 4.74 2.80 10.70
N THR A 38 4.39 3.71 11.61
CA THR A 38 5.02 5.04 11.78
C THR A 38 6.07 5.12 12.89
N ASN A 39 6.44 3.99 13.51
CA ASN A 39 7.47 3.93 14.54
C ASN A 39 8.68 3.13 14.03
N ASP A 40 9.86 3.73 14.06
CA ASP A 40 11.14 3.13 13.70
C ASP A 40 12.07 3.00 14.92
N GLY A 41 13.29 2.50 14.67
CA GLY A 41 14.37 2.47 15.64
C GLY A 41 14.43 1.18 16.47
N LEU A 42 15.18 1.25 17.58
CA LEU A 42 15.55 0.08 18.35
C LEU A 42 14.54 -0.22 19.47
N ILE A 43 14.00 -1.44 19.47
CA ILE A 43 13.33 -2.04 20.62
C ILE A 43 14.38 -2.61 21.57
N ARG A 44 14.25 -2.25 22.86
CA ARG A 44 15.12 -2.75 23.92
C ARG A 44 14.30 -3.61 24.87
N PHE A 45 14.78 -4.82 25.14
CA PHE A 45 14.16 -5.70 26.12
C PHE A 45 14.89 -5.64 27.46
N GLU A 46 14.17 -5.93 28.55
CA GLU A 46 14.71 -5.93 29.92
C GLU A 46 15.84 -6.97 30.10
N ASN A 47 15.81 -8.07 29.35
CA ASN A 47 16.85 -9.10 29.36
C ASN A 47 18.09 -8.74 28.51
N GLY A 48 18.14 -7.53 27.94
CA GLY A 48 19.23 -7.06 27.09
C GLY A 48 19.13 -7.44 25.62
N ALA A 49 18.13 -8.22 25.20
CA ALA A 49 17.87 -8.46 23.78
C ALA A 49 17.44 -7.16 23.08
N LEU A 50 17.72 -7.08 21.78
CA LEU A 50 17.47 -5.92 20.94
C LEU A 50 16.78 -6.34 19.65
N PHE A 51 15.92 -5.48 19.12
CA PHE A 51 15.29 -5.66 17.80
C PHE A 51 15.20 -4.31 17.07
N SER A 52 15.83 -4.21 15.91
CA SER A 52 15.73 -3.04 15.03
C SER A 52 14.46 -3.13 14.19
N ARG A 53 13.87 -1.98 13.86
CA ARG A 53 12.80 -1.90 12.86
C ARG A 53 12.87 -0.57 12.12
N ILE A 54 12.29 -0.54 10.93
CA ILE A 54 12.09 0.67 10.13
C ILE A 54 10.61 1.07 10.13
N SER A 55 10.33 2.30 9.70
CA SER A 55 8.98 2.76 9.39
C SER A 55 8.73 2.69 7.89
N SER A 56 7.46 2.46 7.52
CA SER A 56 6.97 2.53 6.14
C SER A 56 5.93 3.63 5.94
N ALA A 57 5.67 4.43 6.97
CA ALA A 57 4.81 5.59 6.92
C ALA A 57 5.33 6.70 7.84
N HIS A 58 4.93 7.94 7.59
CA HIS A 58 5.39 9.10 8.34
C HIS A 58 4.43 9.58 9.44
N LYS A 59 5.01 10.19 10.48
CA LYS A 59 4.37 11.11 11.44
C LYS A 59 3.50 12.16 10.73
N MET A 60 2.20 12.32 10.99
CA MET A 60 1.44 13.51 10.53
C MET A 60 2.07 14.86 10.98
N LEU A 61 2.90 14.84 12.02
CA LEU A 61 3.62 16.02 12.52
C LEU A 61 5.04 16.17 11.94
N ASP A 62 5.59 15.15 11.27
CA ASP A 62 6.94 15.17 10.68
C ASP A 62 7.01 15.95 9.36
N TYR A 63 5.85 16.21 8.74
CA TYR A 63 5.76 16.92 7.46
C TYR A 63 6.35 18.32 7.44
N ARG A 64 6.60 18.94 8.60
CA ARG A 64 7.20 20.28 8.71
C ARG A 64 8.75 20.28 8.72
N ASN A 65 9.40 19.14 8.95
CA ASN A 65 10.84 19.06 9.22
C ASN A 65 11.58 18.00 8.39
N PHE A 66 11.10 17.67 7.19
CA PHE A 66 11.73 16.62 6.40
C PHE A 66 13.10 17.01 5.86
N GLU A 67 14.14 16.31 6.31
CA GLU A 67 15.28 15.99 5.48
C GLU A 67 14.76 15.20 4.26
N GLU A 68 14.95 15.77 3.07
CA GLU A 68 14.51 15.24 1.78
C GLU A 68 14.80 13.73 1.60
N LEU A 69 15.93 13.27 2.15
CA LEU A 69 16.39 11.88 2.09
C LEU A 69 15.52 10.89 2.89
N ALA A 70 14.99 11.31 4.04
CA ALA A 70 14.16 10.45 4.90
C ALA A 70 12.80 10.14 4.25
N ASN A 71 12.29 11.04 3.41
CA ASN A 71 11.08 10.80 2.62
C ASN A 71 11.30 9.76 1.51
N TYR A 72 12.44 9.81 0.82
CA TYR A 72 12.72 8.89 -0.29
C TYR A 72 12.81 7.43 0.17
N ARG A 73 13.34 7.20 1.38
CA ARG A 73 13.47 5.88 2.01
C ARG A 73 12.15 5.24 2.43
N VAL A 74 11.08 6.02 2.51
CA VAL A 74 9.73 5.51 2.80
C VAL A 74 8.88 5.46 1.55
N TRP A 75 8.87 6.52 0.74
CA TRP A 75 7.95 6.62 -0.38
C TRP A 75 8.26 5.68 -1.51
N ILE A 76 9.48 5.70 -2.03
CA ILE A 76 9.83 4.90 -3.20
C ILE A 76 9.66 3.40 -2.94
N PRO A 77 10.14 2.83 -1.81
CA PRO A 77 10.01 1.39 -1.59
C PRO A 77 8.61 0.94 -1.17
N PHE A 78 7.75 1.81 -0.65
CA PHE A 78 6.45 1.37 -0.11
C PHE A 78 5.21 1.95 -0.80
N HIS A 79 5.27 3.16 -1.36
CA HIS A 79 4.10 3.88 -1.86
C HIS A 79 4.23 4.29 -3.34
N PHE A 80 5.44 4.53 -3.83
CA PHE A 80 5.70 5.08 -5.16
C PHE A 80 6.71 4.24 -5.92
N LEU A 81 6.38 2.97 -6.13
CA LEU A 81 7.25 2.06 -6.86
C LEU A 81 7.48 2.57 -8.31
N PRO A 82 8.74 2.87 -8.69
CA PRO A 82 9.08 3.32 -10.03
C PRO A 82 8.58 2.39 -11.13
N GLY A 83 8.02 2.97 -12.19
CA GLY A 83 7.47 2.20 -13.31
C GLY A 83 8.45 1.91 -14.45
N ASN A 84 9.66 2.50 -14.43
CA ASN A 84 10.61 2.53 -15.55
C ASN A 84 9.98 2.91 -16.91
N GLY A 85 8.98 3.79 -16.90
CA GLY A 85 8.19 4.12 -18.10
C GLY A 85 7.46 2.93 -18.74
N GLY A 86 7.33 1.80 -18.05
CA GLY A 86 6.74 0.57 -18.58
C GLY A 86 7.70 -0.30 -19.40
N LEU A 87 9.01 -0.03 -19.34
CA LEU A 87 10.04 -0.77 -20.08
C LEU A 87 10.76 -1.80 -19.18
N PRO A 88 11.25 -2.91 -19.76
CA PRO A 88 11.99 -3.93 -19.03
C PRO A 88 13.36 -3.42 -18.55
N ALA A 89 14.02 -4.21 -17.70
CA ALA A 89 15.38 -3.91 -17.24
C ALA A 89 16.36 -3.85 -18.44
N GLY A 90 17.30 -2.89 -18.39
CA GLY A 90 18.23 -2.61 -19.49
C GLY A 90 17.70 -1.66 -20.57
N GLU A 91 16.42 -1.31 -20.54
CA GLU A 91 15.81 -0.29 -21.41
C GLU A 91 15.41 0.96 -20.63
N ASP A 92 15.62 2.12 -21.25
CA ASP A 92 15.38 3.42 -20.63
C ASP A 92 14.25 4.17 -21.34
N PRO A 93 13.29 4.75 -20.59
CA PRO A 93 12.28 5.60 -21.19
C PRO A 93 12.93 6.87 -21.75
N GLN A 94 12.41 7.34 -22.88
CA GLN A 94 12.84 8.59 -23.49
C GLN A 94 12.66 9.77 -22.52
N GLY A 95 13.54 10.78 -22.61
CA GLY A 95 13.49 11.99 -21.80
C GLY A 95 14.42 11.94 -20.58
N SER A 96 13.99 12.52 -19.46
CA SER A 96 14.82 12.65 -18.26
C SER A 96 14.59 11.51 -17.26
N PHE A 97 15.51 11.37 -16.31
CA PHE A 97 15.49 10.33 -15.26
C PHE A 97 14.15 10.21 -14.51
N ILE A 98 13.43 11.32 -14.33
CA ILE A 98 12.10 11.30 -13.71
C ILE A 98 11.11 10.34 -14.39
N ASN A 99 11.24 10.10 -15.70
CA ASN A 99 10.38 9.17 -16.43
C ASN A 99 10.54 7.72 -15.96
N LYS A 100 11.70 7.39 -15.37
CA LYS A 100 11.90 6.10 -14.72
C LYS A 100 11.13 5.98 -13.41
N LEU A 101 11.05 7.08 -12.65
CA LEU A 101 10.45 7.15 -11.31
C LEU A 101 8.92 7.23 -11.30
N ILE A 102 8.29 7.61 -12.42
CA ILE A 102 6.83 7.69 -12.50
C ILE A 102 6.23 6.28 -12.34
N CYS A 103 5.33 6.13 -11.37
CA CYS A 103 4.58 4.91 -11.13
C CYS A 103 3.76 4.54 -12.36
N ARG A 104 3.79 3.25 -12.71
CA ARG A 104 2.99 2.67 -13.80
C ARG A 104 2.29 1.41 -13.28
N PRO A 105 0.97 1.26 -13.51
CA PRO A 105 0.25 0.08 -13.07
C PRO A 105 0.87 -1.20 -13.62
N ASN A 106 1.08 -2.20 -12.76
CA ASN A 106 1.62 -3.51 -13.16
C ASN A 106 2.89 -3.42 -14.05
N SER A 107 3.80 -2.48 -13.75
CA SER A 107 5.05 -2.31 -14.49
C SER A 107 5.95 -3.56 -14.42
N TYR A 108 6.97 -3.64 -15.28
CA TYR A 108 8.01 -4.69 -15.18
C TYR A 108 8.66 -4.71 -13.79
N VAL A 109 8.93 -3.52 -13.22
CA VAL A 109 9.44 -3.37 -11.85
C VAL A 109 8.49 -4.01 -10.84
N ALA A 110 7.19 -3.74 -10.94
CA ALA A 110 6.17 -4.29 -10.06
C ALA A 110 6.02 -5.82 -10.20
N GLN A 111 6.10 -6.34 -11.43
CA GLN A 111 6.05 -7.78 -11.69
C GLN A 111 7.28 -8.51 -11.13
N GLU A 112 8.48 -7.92 -11.23
CA GLU A 112 9.69 -8.48 -10.63
C GLU A 112 9.68 -8.42 -9.10
N MET A 113 9.07 -7.39 -8.51
CA MET A 113 8.81 -7.34 -7.06
C MET A 113 7.90 -8.50 -6.62
N VAL A 114 6.80 -8.73 -7.35
CA VAL A 114 5.89 -9.85 -7.07
C VAL A 114 6.58 -11.19 -7.26
N ARG A 115 7.38 -11.35 -8.33
CA ARG A 115 8.17 -12.56 -8.60
C ARG A 115 9.08 -12.91 -7.43
N GLU A 116 9.89 -11.97 -6.97
CA GLU A 116 10.82 -12.22 -5.86
C GLU A 116 10.06 -12.62 -4.58
N CYS A 117 8.94 -11.96 -4.29
CA CYS A 117 8.10 -12.33 -3.15
C CYS A 117 7.60 -13.79 -3.23
N ILE A 118 7.26 -14.27 -4.43
CA ILE A 118 6.79 -15.66 -4.66
C ILE A 118 7.95 -16.64 -4.52
N GLU A 119 9.12 -16.32 -5.07
CA GLU A 119 10.33 -17.15 -5.01
C GLU A 119 10.82 -17.31 -3.55
N HIS A 120 10.64 -16.29 -2.71
CA HIS A 120 11.03 -16.28 -1.30
C HIS A 120 9.89 -16.60 -0.31
N ARG A 121 8.79 -17.22 -0.79
CA ARG A 121 7.58 -17.51 0.01
C ARG A 121 7.78 -18.38 1.25
N HIS A 122 8.87 -19.15 1.31
CA HIS A 122 9.17 -20.06 2.41
C HIS A 122 9.89 -19.40 3.60
N THR A 123 10.17 -18.10 3.52
CA THR A 123 10.73 -17.35 4.65
C THR A 123 9.75 -17.35 5.85
N PRO A 124 10.25 -17.23 7.11
CA PRO A 124 9.39 -17.23 8.30
C PRO A 124 8.31 -16.11 8.34
N TYR A 125 8.50 -15.09 7.52
CA TYR A 125 7.65 -13.91 7.36
C TYR A 125 7.03 -13.81 5.96
N GLY A 126 6.99 -14.91 5.18
CA GLY A 126 6.55 -14.91 3.78
C GLY A 126 5.15 -14.32 3.56
N LEU A 127 4.19 -14.64 4.44
CA LEU A 127 2.83 -14.05 4.37
C LEU A 127 2.81 -12.54 4.66
N HIS A 128 3.64 -12.08 5.60
CA HIS A 128 3.78 -10.66 5.91
C HIS A 128 4.43 -9.91 4.75
N ARG A 129 5.47 -10.50 4.12
CA ARG A 129 6.10 -9.98 2.92
C ARG A 129 5.14 -9.95 1.73
N LEU A 130 4.28 -10.97 1.58
CA LEU A 130 3.21 -10.96 0.59
C LEU A 130 2.23 -9.82 0.83
N GLY A 131 1.79 -9.59 2.07
CA GLY A 131 0.91 -8.46 2.40
C GLY A 131 1.53 -7.10 2.11
N ILE A 132 2.82 -6.90 2.47
CA ILE A 132 3.56 -5.67 2.12
C ILE A 132 3.66 -5.53 0.60
N THR A 133 4.01 -6.60 -0.12
CA THR A 133 4.11 -6.59 -1.58
C THR A 133 2.77 -6.24 -2.23
N MET A 134 1.64 -6.75 -1.72
CA MET A 134 0.31 -6.43 -2.21
C MET A 134 -0.08 -4.96 -1.97
N HIS A 135 0.40 -4.34 -0.89
CA HIS A 135 0.22 -2.90 -0.67
C HIS A 135 0.90 -2.10 -1.79
N VAL A 136 2.22 -2.28 -1.94
CA VAL A 136 3.02 -1.57 -2.94
C VAL A 136 2.52 -1.84 -4.36
N TYR A 137 2.06 -3.07 -4.62
CA TYR A 137 1.55 -3.47 -5.92
C TYR A 137 0.28 -2.70 -6.30
N VAL A 138 -0.69 -2.59 -5.39
CA VAL A 138 -1.92 -1.81 -5.62
C VAL A 138 -1.62 -0.33 -5.84
N ASP A 139 -0.65 0.20 -5.11
CA ASP A 139 -0.25 1.60 -5.21
C ASP A 139 0.29 1.98 -6.60
N THR A 140 0.75 1.00 -7.38
CA THR A 140 1.08 1.25 -8.79
C THR A 140 -0.12 1.71 -9.63
N TRP A 141 -1.34 1.30 -9.27
CA TRP A 141 -2.59 1.81 -9.85
C TRP A 141 -3.02 3.12 -9.22
N ALA A 142 -2.98 3.24 -7.89
CA ALA A 142 -3.39 4.46 -7.19
C ALA A 142 -2.57 5.66 -7.67
N HIS A 143 -1.25 5.54 -7.60
CA HIS A 143 -0.29 6.62 -7.86
C HIS A 143 0.22 6.68 -9.30
N GLN A 144 -0.42 6.02 -10.26
CA GLN A 144 -0.03 6.10 -11.66
C GLN A 144 0.09 7.55 -12.16
N GLY A 145 1.19 7.85 -12.84
CA GLY A 145 1.48 9.21 -13.33
C GLY A 145 2.22 10.12 -12.35
N PHE A 146 2.37 9.70 -11.08
CA PHE A 146 3.14 10.40 -10.06
C PHE A 146 4.45 9.67 -9.74
N ALA A 147 5.35 10.32 -9.01
CA ALA A 147 6.64 9.78 -8.58
C ALA A 147 6.89 10.12 -7.10
N GLY A 148 7.62 9.25 -6.39
CA GLY A 148 7.94 9.43 -4.95
C GLY A 148 8.99 10.49 -4.65
N VAL A 149 9.06 11.57 -5.45
CA VAL A 149 10.06 12.64 -5.34
C VAL A 149 9.48 14.05 -5.48
N ASN A 150 10.21 15.10 -5.06
CA ASN A 150 9.78 16.46 -5.35
C ASN A 150 10.00 16.79 -6.84
N HIS A 151 8.95 16.77 -7.65
CA HIS A 151 9.10 17.11 -9.06
C HIS A 151 7.80 17.63 -9.67
N ARG A 152 7.93 18.50 -10.68
CA ARG A 152 6.79 19.04 -11.45
C ARG A 152 5.86 17.98 -12.04
N VAL A 153 6.30 16.73 -12.21
CA VAL A 153 5.42 15.66 -12.75
C VAL A 153 4.30 15.32 -11.79
N ASN A 154 4.47 15.63 -10.50
CA ASN A 154 3.45 15.45 -9.48
C ASN A 154 2.49 16.62 -9.37
N GLU A 155 2.71 17.71 -10.11
CA GLU A 155 1.75 18.82 -10.13
C GLU A 155 0.45 18.34 -10.77
N ALA A 156 -0.66 18.63 -10.09
CA ALA A 156 -2.00 18.41 -10.60
C ALA A 156 -2.84 19.67 -10.39
N LYS A 157 -3.26 20.28 -11.49
CA LYS A 157 -3.96 21.58 -11.53
C LYS A 157 -5.34 21.40 -12.14
N ASN A 158 -6.21 22.39 -11.91
CA ASN A 158 -7.54 22.48 -12.54
C ASN A 158 -8.32 21.17 -12.43
N LEU A 159 -8.64 20.77 -11.20
CA LEU A 159 -9.31 19.50 -10.94
C LEU A 159 -10.66 19.42 -11.63
N LEU A 160 -10.91 18.25 -12.20
CA LEU A 160 -12.05 17.96 -13.02
C LEU A 160 -12.91 16.88 -12.36
N ASP A 161 -14.22 17.02 -12.51
CA ASP A 161 -15.19 16.00 -12.16
C ASP A 161 -15.18 14.84 -13.18
N GLU A 162 -16.05 13.86 -12.98
CA GLU A 162 -16.20 12.71 -13.89
C GLU A 162 -16.63 13.08 -15.32
N HIS A 163 -17.12 14.30 -15.54
CA HIS A 163 -17.52 14.82 -16.85
C HIS A 163 -16.47 15.76 -17.46
N GLY A 164 -15.29 15.87 -16.86
CA GLY A 164 -14.22 16.75 -17.35
C GLY A 164 -14.48 18.23 -17.11
N LYS A 165 -15.43 18.58 -16.22
CA LYS A 165 -15.73 19.97 -15.86
C LYS A 165 -15.03 20.34 -14.55
N PRO A 166 -14.74 21.62 -14.29
CA PRO A 166 -14.10 22.02 -13.04
C PRO A 166 -14.88 21.56 -11.80
N ASP A 167 -14.26 20.73 -10.96
CA ASP A 167 -14.88 20.21 -9.74
C ASP A 167 -14.74 21.23 -8.61
N ARG A 168 -15.70 22.16 -8.56
CA ARG A 168 -15.72 23.22 -7.54
C ARG A 168 -15.79 22.67 -6.11
N LYS A 169 -16.50 21.56 -5.88
CA LYS A 169 -16.61 20.96 -4.53
C LYS A 169 -15.26 20.40 -4.08
N LEU A 170 -14.52 19.78 -4.99
CA LEU A 170 -13.20 19.25 -4.70
C LEU A 170 -12.18 20.37 -4.49
N ILE A 171 -12.25 21.42 -5.32
CA ILE A 171 -11.44 22.64 -5.19
C ILE A 171 -11.71 23.34 -3.84
N ASP A 172 -12.96 23.45 -3.41
CA ASP A 172 -13.31 24.07 -2.12
C ASP A 172 -12.84 23.20 -0.94
N ARG A 173 -12.94 21.87 -1.04
CA ARG A 173 -12.37 20.93 -0.04
C ARG A 173 -10.84 21.10 0.07
N LEU A 174 -10.17 21.26 -1.07
CA LEU A 174 -8.73 21.52 -1.13
C LEU A 174 -8.34 22.83 -0.47
N GLN A 175 -9.00 23.93 -0.82
CA GLN A 175 -8.72 25.24 -0.21
C GLN A 175 -8.86 25.20 1.31
N ASN A 176 -9.89 24.54 1.83
CA ASN A 176 -10.07 24.37 3.27
C ASN A 176 -8.98 23.49 3.91
N TYR A 177 -8.55 22.43 3.22
CA TYR A 177 -7.48 21.54 3.69
C TYR A 177 -6.12 22.26 3.74
N PHE A 178 -5.79 23.06 2.72
CA PHE A 178 -4.57 23.87 2.64
C PHE A 178 -4.47 24.93 3.73
N ILE A 179 -5.60 25.44 4.22
CA ILE A 179 -5.64 26.40 5.35
C ILE A 179 -5.32 25.69 6.68
N SER A 180 -5.60 24.38 6.77
CA SER A 180 -5.42 23.58 7.99
C SER A 180 -4.12 22.78 8.09
N GLU A 181 -3.44 22.45 6.98
CA GLU A 181 -2.28 21.53 6.97
C GLU A 181 -1.10 22.01 6.10
N ALA A 182 0.13 21.63 6.49
CA ALA A 182 1.35 21.81 5.69
C ALA A 182 1.50 20.64 4.72
N LEU A 183 1.68 20.92 3.43
CA LEU A 183 1.53 19.91 2.38
C LEU A 183 2.77 19.04 2.16
N PRO A 184 2.58 17.72 1.99
CA PRO A 184 3.62 16.84 1.49
C PRO A 184 3.84 17.04 -0.02
N LEU A 185 5.09 16.79 -0.42
CA LEU A 185 5.63 16.78 -1.78
C LEU A 185 4.60 16.37 -2.84
N GLY A 186 4.42 17.20 -3.88
CA GLY A 186 3.73 16.89 -5.14
C GLY A 186 2.23 16.54 -5.05
N HIS A 187 1.89 15.48 -4.30
CA HIS A 187 0.55 15.04 -3.91
C HIS A 187 -0.23 16.09 -3.12
N GLY A 188 0.45 17.07 -2.54
CA GLY A 188 -0.20 18.24 -1.97
C GLY A 188 -1.23 18.89 -2.89
N SER A 189 -1.10 18.74 -4.22
CA SER A 189 -2.03 19.32 -5.19
C SER A 189 -3.32 18.50 -5.48
N VAL A 190 -3.37 17.21 -5.13
CA VAL A 190 -4.54 16.31 -5.33
C VAL A 190 -5.03 15.60 -4.06
N LEU A 191 -4.42 15.87 -2.91
CA LEU A 191 -4.73 15.25 -1.62
C LEU A 191 -4.75 13.72 -1.72
N THR A 192 -5.86 13.12 -1.30
CA THR A 192 -6.10 11.67 -1.17
C THR A 192 -6.92 11.09 -2.31
N ASN A 193 -7.13 11.86 -3.40
CA ASN A 193 -7.99 11.45 -4.51
C ASN A 193 -7.50 10.24 -5.29
N PRO A 194 -6.19 10.11 -5.61
CA PRO A 194 -5.68 8.89 -6.25
C PRO A 194 -6.02 7.62 -5.48
N ASP A 195 -6.17 7.74 -4.16
CA ASP A 195 -6.34 6.59 -3.28
C ASP A 195 -7.82 6.23 -3.08
N LYS A 196 -8.78 7.13 -3.36
CA LYS A 196 -10.22 6.87 -3.14
C LYS A 196 -10.77 5.87 -4.16
N PRO A 197 -11.10 4.62 -3.80
CA PRO A 197 -11.38 3.59 -4.80
C PRO A 197 -12.65 3.84 -5.64
N PHE A 198 -13.56 4.69 -5.15
CA PHE A 198 -14.84 4.99 -5.78
C PHE A 198 -14.81 6.22 -6.71
N LEU A 199 -13.72 6.99 -6.71
CA LEU A 199 -13.69 8.33 -7.31
C LEU A 199 -13.42 8.30 -8.82
N ARG A 200 -14.24 9.04 -9.58
CA ARG A 200 -13.93 9.46 -10.96
C ARG A 200 -13.57 10.93 -10.95
N TRP A 201 -12.41 11.24 -11.51
CA TRP A 201 -11.85 12.59 -11.43
C TRP A 201 -10.82 12.84 -12.52
N GLY A 202 -10.40 14.08 -12.69
CA GLY A 202 -9.33 14.43 -13.61
C GLY A 202 -8.52 15.64 -13.15
N TYR A 203 -7.43 15.90 -13.85
CA TYR A 203 -6.53 17.01 -13.56
C TYR A 203 -5.65 17.32 -14.78
N PHE A 204 -5.02 18.49 -14.80
CA PHE A 204 -3.91 18.79 -15.70
C PHE A 204 -2.60 18.54 -14.98
N ASN A 205 -1.76 17.65 -15.53
CA ASN A 205 -0.47 17.36 -14.92
C ASN A 205 0.53 18.52 -15.12
N GLY A 206 1.72 18.44 -14.52
CA GLY A 206 2.76 19.47 -14.70
C GLY A 206 3.38 19.58 -16.09
N ARG A 207 2.90 18.80 -17.07
CA ARG A 207 3.19 18.95 -18.51
C ARG A 207 2.06 19.63 -19.27
N GLY A 208 0.97 20.00 -18.60
CA GLY A 208 -0.22 20.57 -19.22
C GLY A 208 -1.11 19.53 -19.92
N GLU A 209 -0.87 18.24 -19.69
CA GLU A 209 -1.69 17.16 -20.25
C GLU A 209 -2.92 16.95 -19.37
N GLN A 210 -4.10 16.84 -19.99
CA GLN A 210 -5.32 16.48 -19.27
C GLN A 210 -5.32 14.97 -18.99
N ILE A 211 -5.45 14.63 -17.70
CA ILE A 211 -5.51 13.27 -17.19
C ILE A 211 -6.91 13.01 -16.65
N THR A 212 -7.48 11.86 -17.00
CA THR A 212 -8.75 11.36 -16.45
C THR A 212 -8.48 10.05 -15.72
N ARG A 213 -9.10 9.89 -14.55
CA ARG A 213 -8.97 8.73 -13.66
C ARG A 213 -10.34 8.13 -13.40
N ASN A 214 -10.41 6.81 -13.50
CA ASN A 214 -11.57 6.01 -13.13
C ASN A 214 -11.12 5.01 -12.07
N ASN A 215 -11.06 5.48 -10.81
CA ASN A 215 -10.54 4.66 -9.72
C ASN A 215 -11.32 3.34 -9.55
N PRO A 216 -12.66 3.28 -9.66
CA PRO A 216 -13.38 1.99 -9.58
C PRO A 216 -12.82 0.93 -10.55
N GLN A 217 -12.54 1.34 -11.78
CA GLN A 217 -11.98 0.45 -12.80
C GLN A 217 -10.50 0.11 -12.51
N ASP A 218 -9.69 1.11 -12.13
CA ASP A 218 -8.28 0.92 -11.80
C ASP A 218 -8.12 -0.05 -10.61
N PHE A 219 -8.89 0.14 -9.55
CA PHE A 219 -8.84 -0.65 -8.33
C PHE A 219 -9.46 -2.05 -8.53
N LEU A 220 -10.46 -2.21 -9.40
CA LEU A 220 -10.93 -3.55 -9.80
C LEU A 220 -9.84 -4.33 -10.55
N ALA A 221 -9.11 -3.65 -11.46
CA ALA A 221 -7.98 -4.26 -12.15
C ALA A 221 -6.84 -4.60 -11.18
N ALA A 222 -6.59 -3.75 -10.19
CA ALA A 222 -5.63 -4.02 -9.11
C ALA A 222 -6.04 -5.27 -8.31
N ALA A 223 -7.30 -5.36 -7.86
CA ALA A 223 -7.81 -6.51 -7.12
C ALA A 223 -7.70 -7.84 -7.90
N ASP A 224 -7.98 -7.80 -9.21
CA ASP A 224 -7.83 -8.96 -10.11
C ASP A 224 -6.37 -9.41 -10.20
N ASN A 225 -5.44 -8.46 -10.34
CA ASN A 225 -4.02 -8.75 -10.40
C ASN A 225 -3.43 -9.20 -9.05
N MET A 226 -3.91 -8.66 -7.93
CA MET A 226 -3.57 -9.17 -6.60
C MET A 226 -4.01 -10.62 -6.44
N CYS A 227 -5.24 -10.96 -6.85
CA CYS A 227 -5.73 -12.33 -6.80
C CYS A 227 -4.83 -13.28 -7.61
N LYS A 228 -4.44 -12.87 -8.84
CA LYS A 228 -3.49 -13.63 -9.67
C LYS A 228 -2.13 -13.80 -8.99
N ALA A 229 -1.56 -12.73 -8.43
CA ALA A 229 -0.29 -12.80 -7.72
C ALA A 229 -0.35 -13.75 -6.51
N MET A 230 -1.47 -13.72 -5.77
CA MET A 230 -1.72 -14.60 -4.63
C MET A 230 -1.96 -16.06 -5.03
N GLN A 231 -2.64 -16.32 -6.15
CA GLN A 231 -2.78 -17.67 -6.72
C GLN A 231 -1.41 -18.24 -7.14
N ARG A 232 -0.58 -17.43 -7.79
CA ARG A 232 0.81 -17.80 -8.14
C ARG A 232 1.67 -18.05 -6.91
N TYR A 233 1.50 -17.25 -5.86
CA TYR A 233 2.18 -17.47 -4.58
C TYR A 233 1.83 -18.84 -3.97
N LEU A 234 0.56 -19.23 -3.99
CA LEU A 234 0.13 -20.55 -3.51
C LEU A 234 0.72 -21.70 -4.34
N ILE A 235 0.75 -21.56 -5.66
CA ILE A 235 1.37 -22.54 -6.57
C ILE A 235 2.89 -22.59 -6.35
N GLY A 236 3.49 -21.45 -6.05
CA GLY A 236 4.94 -21.32 -5.96
C GLY A 236 5.63 -21.10 -7.29
N ASP A 237 4.89 -20.62 -8.29
CA ASP A 237 5.38 -20.35 -9.63
C ASP A 237 4.90 -18.95 -10.05
N PRO A 238 5.81 -17.97 -10.16
CA PRO A 238 5.48 -16.59 -10.54
C PRO A 238 4.95 -16.46 -11.98
N ASP A 239 5.22 -17.45 -12.84
CA ASP A 239 4.81 -17.46 -14.24
C ASP A 239 3.54 -18.30 -14.49
N ALA A 240 2.98 -18.91 -13.44
CA ALA A 240 1.79 -19.74 -13.57
C ALA A 240 0.62 -18.97 -14.21
N VAL A 241 -0.07 -19.66 -15.12
CA VAL A 241 -1.34 -19.20 -15.69
C VAL A 241 -2.44 -19.46 -14.67
N VAL A 242 -3.06 -18.38 -14.20
CA VAL A 242 -4.03 -18.42 -13.10
C VAL A 242 -5.26 -17.58 -13.45
N PRO A 243 -6.46 -17.96 -12.97
CA PRO A 243 -7.71 -17.36 -13.42
C PRO A 243 -7.97 -15.93 -12.91
N GLY A 244 -7.36 -15.53 -11.79
CA GLY A 244 -7.69 -14.27 -11.12
C GLY A 244 -8.98 -14.36 -10.31
N LEU A 245 -9.71 -13.25 -10.21
CA LEU A 245 -10.98 -13.20 -9.46
C LEU A 245 -12.07 -14.02 -10.17
N PRO A 246 -12.85 -14.85 -9.45
CA PRO A 246 -14.04 -15.47 -10.02
C PRO A 246 -15.07 -14.42 -10.47
N GLU A 247 -15.72 -14.63 -11.62
CA GLU A 247 -16.56 -13.60 -12.27
C GLU A 247 -17.73 -13.09 -11.39
N PRO A 248 -18.47 -13.94 -10.64
CA PRO A 248 -19.53 -13.45 -9.75
C PRO A 248 -18.98 -12.52 -8.64
N ASP A 249 -17.86 -12.89 -8.03
CA ASP A 249 -17.23 -12.09 -6.98
C ASP A 249 -16.61 -10.81 -7.54
N LYS A 250 -16.00 -10.88 -8.73
CA LYS A 250 -15.47 -9.72 -9.44
C LYS A 250 -16.56 -8.69 -9.75
N THR A 251 -17.73 -9.17 -10.18
CA THR A 251 -18.91 -8.31 -10.41
C THR A 251 -19.37 -7.65 -9.11
N LEU A 252 -19.41 -8.39 -8.00
CA LEU A 252 -19.77 -7.85 -6.70
C LEU A 252 -18.74 -6.81 -6.19
N ILE A 253 -17.44 -7.09 -6.33
CA ILE A 253 -16.36 -6.16 -5.99
C ILE A 253 -16.52 -4.87 -6.80
N ALA A 254 -16.75 -4.97 -8.10
CA ALA A 254 -17.00 -3.82 -8.97
C ALA A 254 -18.19 -2.99 -8.47
N LEU A 255 -19.33 -3.64 -8.20
CA LEU A 255 -20.52 -2.98 -7.67
C LEU A 255 -20.24 -2.27 -6.33
N MET A 256 -19.46 -2.88 -5.45
CA MET A 256 -19.11 -2.29 -4.16
C MET A 256 -18.17 -1.10 -4.30
N LEU A 257 -17.17 -1.16 -5.19
CA LEU A 257 -16.28 -0.03 -5.49
C LEU A 257 -17.05 1.17 -6.07
N GLU A 258 -18.10 0.93 -6.85
CA GLU A 258 -18.96 1.99 -7.40
C GLU A 258 -19.86 2.64 -6.35
N ASN A 259 -20.40 1.86 -5.41
CA ASN A 259 -21.48 2.32 -4.54
C ASN A 259 -21.05 2.68 -3.11
N ILE A 260 -19.87 2.24 -2.67
CA ILE A 260 -19.33 2.59 -1.35
C ILE A 260 -18.54 3.90 -1.49
N THR A 261 -19.26 5.02 -1.42
CA THR A 261 -18.75 6.38 -1.73
C THR A 261 -18.56 7.27 -0.50
N ASP A 262 -18.67 6.74 0.72
CA ASP A 262 -18.60 7.53 1.95
C ASP A 262 -17.24 8.25 2.07
N ASP A 263 -17.24 9.51 2.50
CA ASP A 263 -16.01 10.30 2.63
C ASP A 263 -15.01 9.68 3.63
N LYS A 264 -15.50 9.04 4.70
CA LYS A 264 -14.67 8.46 5.77
C LYS A 264 -14.27 7.02 5.44
N GLY A 265 -12.96 6.75 5.36
CA GLY A 265 -12.42 5.40 5.08
C GLY A 265 -12.91 4.31 6.03
N ASN A 266 -13.00 4.58 7.34
CA ASN A 266 -13.48 3.59 8.32
C ASN A 266 -14.95 3.19 8.09
N VAL A 267 -15.79 4.10 7.56
CA VAL A 267 -17.19 3.78 7.24
C VAL A 267 -17.25 2.86 6.03
N ARG A 268 -16.46 3.15 5.00
CA ARG A 268 -16.35 2.28 3.82
C ARG A 268 -15.80 0.90 4.19
N HIS A 269 -14.78 0.86 5.03
CA HIS A 269 -14.17 -0.37 5.51
C HIS A 269 -15.16 -1.23 6.29
N GLN A 270 -15.95 -0.64 7.18
CA GLN A 270 -17.01 -1.36 7.88
C GLN A 270 -18.04 -1.97 6.91
N LYS A 271 -18.38 -1.30 5.81
CA LYS A 271 -19.28 -1.86 4.78
C LYS A 271 -18.67 -3.10 4.10
N TRP A 272 -17.36 -3.11 3.85
CA TRP A 272 -16.66 -4.30 3.38
C TRP A 272 -16.66 -5.43 4.43
N LEU A 273 -16.36 -5.11 5.69
CA LEU A 273 -16.40 -6.10 6.78
C LEU A 273 -17.79 -6.72 6.95
N ASN A 274 -18.84 -5.93 6.87
CA ASN A 274 -20.22 -6.42 6.93
C ASN A 274 -20.54 -7.35 5.75
N ALA A 275 -20.13 -7.00 4.53
CA ALA A 275 -20.33 -7.86 3.36
C ALA A 275 -19.62 -9.22 3.50
N ILE A 276 -18.42 -9.23 4.08
CA ILE A 276 -17.66 -10.44 4.39
C ILE A 276 -18.37 -11.28 5.47
N ALA A 277 -18.80 -10.66 6.57
CA ALA A 277 -19.51 -11.33 7.68
C ALA A 277 -20.87 -11.92 7.26
N GLU A 278 -21.57 -11.22 6.37
CA GLU A 278 -22.83 -11.68 5.76
C GLU A 278 -22.62 -12.85 4.78
N GLY A 279 -21.38 -13.09 4.34
CA GLY A 279 -21.04 -14.17 3.40
C GLY A 279 -21.45 -13.86 1.96
N LYS A 280 -21.33 -12.60 1.53
CA LYS A 280 -21.70 -12.18 0.16
C LYS A 280 -20.77 -12.73 -0.91
N PHE A 281 -19.55 -13.09 -0.56
CA PHE A 281 -18.55 -13.65 -1.47
C PHE A 281 -18.60 -15.18 -1.49
N SER A 282 -18.14 -15.79 -2.58
CA SER A 282 -18.18 -17.24 -2.80
C SER A 282 -17.43 -18.08 -1.75
N PHE A 283 -16.46 -17.49 -1.04
CA PHE A 283 -15.74 -18.15 0.05
C PHE A 283 -16.56 -18.30 1.35
N GLY A 284 -17.79 -17.78 1.40
CA GLY A 284 -18.69 -17.87 2.55
C GLY A 284 -18.43 -16.81 3.62
N LYS A 285 -18.94 -17.05 4.83
CA LYS A 285 -18.85 -16.11 5.95
C LYS A 285 -17.47 -16.10 6.59
N ALA A 286 -17.04 -14.92 7.02
CA ALA A 286 -15.87 -14.79 7.88
C ALA A 286 -15.95 -13.52 8.72
N ASP A 287 -15.35 -13.55 9.90
CA ASP A 287 -15.19 -12.39 10.75
C ASP A 287 -13.74 -11.91 10.69
N ILE A 288 -13.53 -10.64 10.36
CA ILE A 288 -12.19 -10.05 10.31
C ILE A 288 -12.21 -8.65 10.93
N ASN A 289 -11.12 -8.31 11.63
CA ASN A 289 -10.93 -7.03 12.29
C ASN A 289 -9.50 -6.54 12.10
N TYR A 290 -9.31 -5.22 12.18
CA TYR A 290 -8.02 -4.56 12.11
C TYR A 290 -7.84 -3.62 13.29
N ILE A 291 -6.78 -3.85 14.08
CA ILE A 291 -6.39 -2.99 15.20
C ILE A 291 -4.93 -2.59 15.00
N PRO A 292 -4.62 -1.36 14.52
CA PRO A 292 -3.25 -0.99 14.16
C PRO A 292 -2.33 -0.89 15.38
N LYS A 293 -2.84 -0.36 16.49
CA LYS A 293 -2.10 -0.03 17.72
C LYS A 293 -3.05 -0.10 18.92
N GLY A 294 -2.49 -0.14 20.13
CA GLY A 294 -3.27 -0.25 21.36
C GLY A 294 -3.56 -1.69 21.75
N LYS A 295 -4.45 -1.87 22.72
CA LYS A 295 -4.86 -3.19 23.21
C LYS A 295 -5.30 -4.08 22.05
N ASP A 296 -4.91 -5.36 22.11
CA ASP A 296 -5.22 -6.39 21.10
C ASP A 296 -4.61 -6.17 19.70
N SER A 297 -3.72 -5.17 19.53
CA SER A 297 -2.90 -5.05 18.31
C SER A 297 -1.76 -6.07 18.28
N TRP A 298 -1.20 -6.33 17.09
CA TRP A 298 0.01 -7.16 16.96
C TRP A 298 1.16 -6.65 17.83
N LYS A 299 1.33 -5.32 17.93
CA LYS A 299 2.33 -4.69 18.79
C LYS A 299 2.08 -5.00 20.27
N PHE A 300 0.83 -4.92 20.71
CA PHE A 300 0.46 -5.23 22.09
C PHE A 300 0.78 -6.69 22.42
N PHE A 301 0.43 -7.64 21.56
CA PHE A 301 0.77 -9.04 21.78
C PHE A 301 2.28 -9.32 21.77
N ALA A 302 3.06 -8.55 21.01
CA ALA A 302 4.50 -8.73 20.92
C ALA A 302 5.29 -8.08 22.08
N LEU A 303 4.83 -6.92 22.57
CA LEU A 303 5.60 -6.07 23.49
C LEU A 303 4.87 -5.76 24.82
N GLY A 304 3.60 -6.12 24.96
CA GLY A 304 2.78 -5.83 26.14
C GLY A 304 2.45 -4.35 26.33
N THR A 305 2.47 -3.54 25.27
CA THR A 305 2.23 -2.09 25.35
C THR A 305 1.03 -1.64 24.53
N GLU A 306 0.25 -0.72 25.08
CA GLU A 306 -0.86 -0.05 24.38
C GLU A 306 -0.41 1.29 23.75
N LYS A 307 0.84 1.72 23.95
CA LYS A 307 1.33 3.00 23.43
C LYS A 307 1.39 3.01 21.90
N ALA A 308 0.74 4.02 21.31
CA ALA A 308 0.74 4.23 19.86
C ALA A 308 2.07 4.79 19.32
N VAL A 309 2.80 5.53 20.15
CA VAL A 309 4.09 6.16 19.81
C VAL A 309 5.15 5.67 20.80
N ASP A 310 6.31 5.31 20.28
CA ASP A 310 7.48 4.93 21.08
C ASP A 310 8.37 6.15 21.34
N GLY A 311 8.82 6.31 22.58
CA GLY A 311 9.72 7.38 23.01
C GLY A 311 11.22 7.08 22.81
N GLY A 312 11.57 5.83 22.44
CA GLY A 312 12.93 5.38 22.13
C GLY A 312 13.78 4.97 23.35
N ASN A 313 13.30 5.26 24.57
CA ASN A 313 13.98 4.93 25.83
C ASN A 313 13.25 3.82 26.61
N GLU A 314 12.14 3.30 26.10
CA GLU A 314 11.39 2.22 26.72
C GLU A 314 12.20 0.92 26.76
N LYS A 315 11.98 0.15 27.84
CA LYS A 315 12.35 -1.26 27.93
C LYS A 315 11.08 -2.10 28.02
N TYR A 316 11.02 -3.17 27.25
CA TYR A 316 9.87 -4.07 27.20
C TYR A 316 10.22 -5.43 27.83
N PRO A 317 9.24 -6.13 28.44
CA PRO A 317 9.45 -7.51 28.87
C PRO A 317 9.71 -8.40 27.65
N TYR A 318 10.69 -9.29 27.76
CA TYR A 318 10.95 -10.28 26.70
C TYR A 318 10.16 -11.56 26.95
N HIS A 319 9.44 -12.01 25.93
CA HIS A 319 8.85 -13.34 25.89
C HIS A 319 9.33 -14.08 24.63
N PRO A 320 9.67 -15.38 24.70
CA PRO A 320 10.10 -16.14 23.52
C PRO A 320 9.11 -16.10 22.34
N SER A 321 7.81 -15.93 22.63
CA SER A 321 6.75 -15.73 21.63
C SER A 321 6.94 -14.49 20.75
N PHE A 322 7.75 -13.52 21.18
CA PHE A 322 8.13 -12.36 20.37
C PHE A 322 8.71 -12.78 19.02
N LEU A 323 9.60 -13.79 19.01
CA LEU A 323 10.31 -14.25 17.81
C LEU A 323 9.37 -14.80 16.73
N THR A 324 8.21 -15.31 17.13
CA THR A 324 7.19 -15.86 16.22
C THR A 324 6.00 -14.93 16.04
N SER A 325 5.97 -13.78 16.72
CA SER A 325 4.86 -12.84 16.68
C SER A 325 4.67 -12.23 15.29
N ASN A 326 3.41 -11.92 14.94
CA ASN A 326 3.11 -11.26 13.68
C ASN A 326 3.77 -9.88 13.57
N TRP A 327 3.89 -9.15 14.68
CA TRP A 327 4.54 -7.84 14.69
C TRP A 327 6.02 -7.92 14.32
N LYS A 328 6.75 -8.86 14.93
CA LYS A 328 8.17 -9.09 14.63
C LYS A 328 8.35 -9.52 13.18
N LYS A 329 7.56 -10.51 12.72
CA LYS A 329 7.62 -11.01 11.34
C LYS A 329 7.28 -9.94 10.31
N PHE A 330 6.31 -9.07 10.59
CA PHE A 330 6.02 -7.92 9.74
C PHE A 330 7.23 -7.00 9.59
N HIS A 331 7.88 -6.63 10.69
CA HIS A 331 9.04 -5.75 10.64
C HIS A 331 10.26 -6.40 9.97
N ASP A 332 10.50 -7.70 10.17
CA ASP A 332 11.51 -8.42 9.37
C ASP A 332 11.20 -8.36 7.87
N ALA A 333 9.93 -8.60 7.51
CA ALA A 333 9.48 -8.57 6.12
C ALA A 333 9.62 -7.17 5.52
N LEU A 334 9.40 -6.12 6.32
CA LEU A 334 9.51 -4.73 5.92
C LEU A 334 10.95 -4.35 5.60
N GLU A 335 11.90 -4.70 6.47
CA GLU A 335 13.33 -4.49 6.24
C GLU A 335 13.81 -5.28 5.01
N SER A 336 13.39 -6.54 4.90
CA SER A 336 13.70 -7.38 3.74
C SER A 336 13.14 -6.79 2.44
N HIS A 337 11.92 -6.22 2.47
CA HIS A 337 11.29 -5.60 1.30
C HIS A 337 12.03 -4.34 0.90
N HIS A 338 12.26 -3.45 1.86
CA HIS A 338 13.02 -2.23 1.65
C HIS A 338 14.39 -2.53 1.04
N PHE A 339 15.14 -3.47 1.62
CA PHE A 339 16.47 -3.84 1.12
C PHE A 339 16.40 -4.29 -0.33
N TYR A 340 15.55 -5.26 -0.66
CA TYR A 340 15.42 -5.77 -2.02
C TYR A 340 15.05 -4.66 -3.01
N ILE A 341 14.05 -3.84 -2.72
CA ILE A 341 13.62 -2.77 -3.65
C ILE A 341 14.78 -1.80 -3.92
N THR A 342 15.44 -1.34 -2.86
CA THR A 342 16.44 -0.26 -2.96
C THR A 342 17.81 -0.71 -3.45
N HIS A 343 18.23 -1.93 -3.11
CA HIS A 343 19.59 -2.42 -3.37
C HIS A 343 19.67 -3.45 -4.51
N ASP A 344 18.59 -4.15 -4.82
CA ASP A 344 18.60 -5.24 -5.81
C ASP A 344 17.71 -4.96 -7.02
N LEU A 345 16.44 -4.59 -6.80
CA LEU A 345 15.46 -4.42 -7.87
C LEU A 345 15.71 -3.14 -8.67
N LEU A 346 15.61 -1.97 -8.03
CA LEU A 346 15.71 -0.68 -8.72
C LEU A 346 17.06 -0.48 -9.44
N PRO A 347 18.21 -0.95 -8.91
CA PRO A 347 19.47 -0.90 -9.63
C PRO A 347 19.48 -1.65 -10.97
N LYS A 348 18.69 -2.72 -11.14
CA LYS A 348 18.54 -3.41 -12.45
C LYS A 348 17.93 -2.50 -13.52
N TYR A 349 17.18 -1.49 -13.11
CA TYR A 349 16.58 -0.47 -13.98
C TYR A 349 17.42 0.83 -14.02
N GLY A 350 18.63 0.81 -13.44
CA GLY A 350 19.50 1.99 -13.35
C GLY A 350 18.95 3.08 -12.44
N ILE A 351 18.15 2.72 -11.43
CA ILE A 351 17.58 3.65 -10.44
C ILE A 351 18.31 3.41 -9.11
N CYS A 352 18.93 4.46 -8.55
CA CYS A 352 19.62 4.40 -7.25
C CYS A 352 18.91 5.34 -6.25
N VAL A 353 18.43 4.77 -5.14
CA VAL A 353 17.67 5.47 -4.09
C VAL A 353 18.10 5.03 -2.67
N ALA A 354 19.24 4.35 -2.56
CA ALA A 354 19.79 3.79 -1.32
C ALA A 354 20.50 4.84 -0.45
#